data_AF-A0A1Z8W662-F1
#
_entry.id   AF-A0A1Z8W662-F1
#
_cell.length_a   1.000
_cell.length_b   1.000
_cell.length_c   1.000
_cell.angle_alpha   90.00
_cell.angle_beta   90.00
_cell.angle_gamma   90.00
#
_symmetry.space_group_name_H-M   'P 1'
#
loop_
_entity.id
_entity.type
_entity.pdbx_description
1 polymer ?
#
loop_
_entity_poly.entity_id
_entity_poly.type
_entity_poly.pdbx_seq_one_letter_code
_entity_poly.pdbx_strand_id
1 'polypeptide(L)'
;LEEMPVSEIAKSMYRSSTFVKNIINKVGVPLKRPKTEQGGKHKIGYLPDECVAESFEVGEKVWCARYDLPGIIKKETVHNSTNYVEKYGARCYQVYVIELTNFESPYFGFQERGGFNSHCLAYDLGSLKHLEKYGADI
;
A
#
# COMPACT_ATOMS: atom_id res chain seq x y z
N LEU A 1 2.17 -11.82 -3.21
CA LEU A 1 1.01 -10.93 -2.89
C LEU A 1 0.02 -11.13 -4.03
N GLU A 2 -1.13 -11.72 -3.74
CA GLU A 2 -2.17 -11.99 -4.74
C GLU A 2 -3.36 -11.06 -4.53
N GLU A 3 -3.97 -10.62 -5.63
CA GLU A 3 -5.21 -9.84 -5.59
C GLU A 3 -6.41 -10.78 -5.48
N MET A 4 -7.16 -10.71 -4.37
CA MET A 4 -8.40 -11.45 -4.21
C MET A 4 -9.55 -10.52 -3.83
N PRO A 5 -10.73 -10.64 -4.47
CA PRO A 5 -11.89 -9.88 -4.08
C PRO A 5 -12.45 -10.37 -2.74
N VAL A 6 -13.06 -9.45 -1.98
CA VAL A 6 -13.62 -9.75 -0.65
C VAL A 6 -14.66 -10.89 -0.68
N SER A 7 -15.37 -11.05 -1.81
CA SER A 7 -16.31 -12.16 -1.99
C SER A 7 -15.64 -13.54 -2.00
N GLU A 8 -14.44 -13.66 -2.59
CA GLU A 8 -13.70 -14.93 -2.62
C GLU A 8 -13.06 -15.23 -1.25
N ILE A 9 -12.56 -14.21 -0.56
CA ILE A 9 -12.10 -14.33 0.85
C ILE A 9 -13.25 -14.82 1.75
N ALA A 10 -14.44 -14.24 1.58
CA ALA A 10 -15.60 -14.63 2.37
C ALA A 10 -16.02 -16.08 2.12
N LYS A 11 -15.97 -16.53 0.85
CA LYS A 11 -16.24 -17.93 0.48
C LYS A 11 -15.22 -18.89 1.09
N SER A 12 -13.92 -18.60 1.00
CA SER A 12 -12.87 -19.47 1.54
C SER A 12 -12.95 -19.62 3.07
N MET A 13 -13.43 -18.57 3.75
CA MET A 13 -13.64 -18.57 5.20
C MET A 13 -15.01 -19.09 5.64
N TYR A 14 -15.90 -19.48 4.72
CA TYR A 14 -17.30 -19.84 5.01
C TYR A 14 -18.03 -18.76 5.85
N ARG A 15 -17.87 -17.49 5.44
CA ARG A 15 -18.47 -16.32 6.09
C ARG A 15 -19.17 -15.43 5.07
N SER A 16 -20.05 -14.55 5.56
CA SER A 16 -20.71 -13.58 4.68
C SER A 16 -19.72 -12.48 4.27
N SER A 17 -19.86 -11.98 3.05
CA SER A 17 -19.04 -10.87 2.55
C SER A 17 -19.19 -9.61 3.39
N THR A 18 -20.38 -9.34 3.92
CA THR A 18 -20.65 -8.22 4.84
C THR A 18 -19.87 -8.36 6.13
N PHE A 19 -19.79 -9.56 6.71
CA PHE A 19 -19.02 -9.79 7.94
C PHE A 19 -17.52 -9.50 7.72
N VAL A 20 -16.95 -9.99 6.62
CA VAL A 20 -15.54 -9.74 6.28
C VAL A 20 -15.29 -8.25 6.01
N LYS A 21 -16.16 -7.58 5.25
CA LYS A 21 -16.07 -6.12 5.02
C LYS A 21 -16.10 -5.32 6.33
N ASN A 22 -16.97 -5.69 7.27
CA ASN A 22 -17.05 -5.01 8.56
C ASN A 22 -15.76 -5.16 9.38
N ILE A 23 -15.11 -6.33 9.33
CA ILE A 23 -13.81 -6.54 9.99
C ILE A 23 -12.72 -5.70 9.31
N ILE A 24 -12.62 -5.76 7.98
CA ILE A 24 -11.65 -4.98 7.19
C ILE A 24 -11.75 -3.48 7.55
N ASN A 25 -12.97 -2.94 7.54
CA ASN A 25 -13.23 -1.54 7.87
C ASN A 25 -12.89 -1.21 9.33
N LYS A 26 -13.16 -2.13 10.27
CA LYS A 26 -12.85 -1.93 11.70
C LYS A 26 -11.35 -2.00 12.00
N VAL A 27 -10.62 -2.83 11.26
CA VAL A 27 -9.17 -3.01 11.43
C VAL A 27 -8.40 -1.86 10.77
N GLY A 28 -8.97 -1.23 9.74
CA GLY A 28 -8.30 -0.17 8.98
C GLY A 28 -7.46 -0.68 7.83
N VAL A 29 -7.83 -1.82 7.22
CA VAL A 29 -7.09 -2.38 6.07
C VAL A 29 -7.41 -1.55 4.81
N PRO A 30 -6.41 -0.99 4.12
CA PRO A 30 -6.65 -0.22 2.91
C PRO A 30 -7.09 -1.15 1.76
N LEU A 31 -8.08 -0.69 0.98
CA LEU A 31 -8.66 -1.46 -0.11
C LEU A 31 -8.19 -0.95 -1.47
N LYS A 32 -7.92 -1.89 -2.38
CA LYS A 32 -7.65 -1.59 -3.78
C LYS A 32 -8.93 -1.09 -4.46
N ARG A 33 -8.89 0.14 -4.98
CA ARG A 33 -10.00 0.73 -5.75
C ARG A 33 -10.17 0.06 -7.12
N PRO A 34 -11.35 0.15 -7.75
CA PRO A 34 -11.55 -0.35 -9.12
C PRO A 34 -10.62 0.33 -10.13
N LYS A 35 -10.22 -0.38 -11.20
CA LYS A 35 -9.33 0.14 -12.26
C LYS A 35 -9.84 1.43 -12.91
N THR A 36 -11.16 1.68 -12.90
CA THR A 36 -11.79 2.90 -13.42
C THR A 36 -11.56 4.14 -12.54
N GLU A 37 -11.21 3.94 -11.27
CA GLU A 37 -10.93 5.01 -10.31
C GLU A 37 -9.44 5.15 -10.01
N GLN A 38 -8.65 4.11 -10.32
CA GLN A 38 -7.19 4.11 -10.27
C GLN A 38 -6.60 5.07 -11.32
N GLY A 39 -5.49 5.73 -10.99
CA GLY A 39 -4.62 6.35 -12.00
C GLY A 39 -4.82 7.84 -12.27
N GLY A 40 -5.68 8.54 -11.55
CA GLY A 40 -5.66 10.01 -11.55
C GLY A 40 -4.55 10.52 -10.62
N LYS A 41 -3.58 11.32 -11.12
CA LYS A 41 -2.63 12.08 -10.26
C LYS A 41 -3.31 12.89 -9.15
N HIS A 42 -4.62 13.16 -9.30
CA HIS A 42 -5.47 13.93 -8.39
C HIS A 42 -6.46 13.09 -7.59
N LYS A 43 -6.60 11.78 -7.85
CA LYS A 43 -7.56 10.90 -7.15
C LYS A 43 -6.80 10.00 -6.19
N ILE A 44 -6.33 10.57 -5.09
CA ILE A 44 -5.72 9.81 -4.00
C ILE A 44 -6.84 9.11 -3.22
N GLY A 45 -6.69 7.81 -2.96
CA GLY A 45 -7.64 7.07 -2.15
C GLY A 45 -7.58 7.53 -0.69
N TYR A 46 -8.71 7.53 0.01
CA TYR A 46 -8.70 7.77 1.44
C TYR A 46 -7.98 6.62 2.15
N LEU A 47 -7.00 6.97 2.97
CA LEU A 47 -6.38 6.03 3.90
C LEU A 47 -7.22 5.96 5.18
N PRO A 48 -7.41 4.76 5.75
CA PRO A 48 -7.93 4.63 7.10
C PRO A 48 -7.04 5.35 8.11
N ASP A 49 -7.63 5.88 9.18
CA ASP A 49 -6.90 6.65 10.20
C ASP A 49 -5.81 5.79 10.87
N GLU A 50 -6.03 4.48 11.00
CA GLU A 50 -5.07 3.53 11.56
C GLU A 50 -3.81 3.36 10.70
N CYS A 51 -3.91 3.68 9.40
CA CYS A 51 -2.79 3.64 8.47
C CYS A 51 -1.96 4.93 8.47
N VAL A 52 -2.48 6.05 9.00
CA VAL A 52 -1.80 7.34 8.87
C VAL A 52 -0.57 7.39 9.77
N ALA A 53 0.58 7.75 9.17
CA ALA A 53 1.83 7.94 9.89
C ALA A 53 2.61 9.13 9.31
N GLU A 54 3.32 9.87 10.17
CA GLU A 54 4.13 11.03 9.76
C GLU A 54 5.51 10.66 9.24
N SER A 55 6.02 9.49 9.67
CA SER A 55 7.36 9.03 9.35
C SER A 55 7.38 7.52 9.24
N PHE A 56 8.30 7.03 8.40
CA PHE A 56 8.44 5.62 8.11
C PHE A 56 9.90 5.21 8.04
N GLU A 57 10.17 3.93 8.25
CA GLU A 57 11.52 3.36 8.27
C GLU A 57 11.90 2.71 6.94
N VAL A 58 13.20 2.65 6.66
CA VAL A 58 13.71 1.95 5.47
C VAL A 58 13.45 0.46 5.62
N GLY A 59 12.84 -0.14 4.60
CA GLY A 59 12.41 -1.54 4.61
C GLY A 59 10.96 -1.75 5.05
N GLU A 60 10.28 -0.74 5.60
CA GLU A 60 8.89 -0.85 6.03
C GLU A 60 7.96 -1.13 4.85
N LYS A 61 7.05 -2.11 5.01
CA LYS A 61 5.96 -2.36 4.05
C LYS A 61 4.83 -1.35 4.29
N VAL A 62 4.47 -0.64 3.24
CA VAL A 62 3.49 0.45 3.27
C VAL A 62 2.45 0.27 2.16
N TRP A 63 1.31 0.91 2.30
CA TRP A 63 0.31 1.05 1.25
C TRP A 63 0.48 2.37 0.52
N CYS A 64 0.59 2.35 -0.80
CA CYS A 64 0.68 3.56 -1.62
C CYS A 64 -0.72 3.95 -2.10
N ALA A 65 -1.36 4.93 -1.45
CA ALA A 65 -2.74 5.34 -1.80
C ALA A 65 -2.88 5.99 -3.18
N ARG A 66 -1.77 6.49 -3.74
CA ARG A 66 -1.72 7.01 -5.12
C ARG A 66 -1.91 5.91 -6.17
N TYR A 67 -1.40 4.72 -5.88
CA TYR A 67 -1.37 3.58 -6.81
C TYR A 67 -2.32 2.45 -6.41
N ASP A 68 -2.87 2.51 -5.18
CA ASP A 68 -3.66 1.44 -4.59
C ASP A 68 -2.92 0.09 -4.61
N LEU A 69 -1.61 0.16 -4.31
CA LEU A 69 -0.68 -0.97 -4.34
C LEU A 69 0.20 -0.97 -3.10
N PRO A 70 0.65 -2.15 -2.64
CA PRO A 70 1.65 -2.25 -1.59
C PRO A 70 3.01 -1.77 -2.10
N GLY A 71 3.82 -1.25 -1.20
CA GLY A 71 5.17 -0.77 -1.48
C GLY A 71 6.13 -1.02 -0.33
N ILE A 72 7.42 -0.90 -0.62
CA ILE A 72 8.49 -1.01 0.37
C ILE A 72 9.30 0.28 0.32
N ILE A 73 9.54 0.88 1.48
CA ILE A 73 10.37 2.08 1.56
C ILE A 73 11.82 1.72 1.31
N LYS A 74 12.42 2.39 0.33
CA LYS A 74 13.83 2.20 -0.05
C LYS A 74 14.75 3.20 0.62
N LYS A 75 14.33 4.46 0.70
CA LYS A 75 15.08 5.53 1.38
C LYS A 75 14.19 6.75 1.59
N GLU A 76 14.55 7.56 2.58
CA GLU A 76 14.06 8.93 2.69
C GLU A 76 14.75 9.81 1.64
N THR A 77 13.97 10.59 0.89
CA THR A 77 14.49 11.52 -0.11
C THR A 77 14.75 12.86 0.57
N VAL A 78 16.00 13.05 1.00
CA VAL A 78 16.50 14.36 1.44
C VAL A 78 17.23 14.99 0.27
N HIS A 79 16.69 16.07 -0.29
CA HIS A 79 17.36 16.79 -1.38
C HIS A 79 18.02 18.05 -0.82
N ASN A 80 19.32 18.22 -1.06
CA ASN A 80 20.09 19.35 -0.52
C ASN A 80 19.53 20.72 -0.91
N SER A 81 18.78 20.80 -2.02
CA SER A 81 18.18 22.05 -2.52
C SER A 81 16.71 22.23 -2.14
N THR A 82 16.03 21.23 -1.58
CA THR A 82 14.59 21.34 -1.26
C THR A 82 14.27 20.58 0.01
N ASN A 83 13.91 21.32 1.05
CA ASN A 83 13.30 20.75 2.24
C ASN A 83 11.82 20.44 1.94
N TYR A 84 11.50 19.16 1.77
CA TYR A 84 10.13 18.71 1.48
C TYR A 84 9.16 19.02 2.63
N VAL A 85 9.65 19.04 3.87
CA VAL A 85 8.83 19.36 5.05
C VAL A 85 8.38 20.82 4.99
N GLU A 86 9.27 21.75 4.64
CA GLU A 86 8.91 23.17 4.50
C GLU A 86 7.99 23.42 3.30
N LYS A 87 8.23 22.73 2.18
CA LYS A 87 7.49 22.97 0.94
C LYS A 87 6.12 22.30 0.90
N TYR A 88 6.00 21.10 1.45
CA TYR A 88 4.82 20.24 1.35
C TYR A 88 4.23 19.82 2.70
N GLY A 89 4.85 20.22 3.81
CA GLY A 89 4.41 19.84 5.15
C GLY A 89 4.69 18.38 5.52
N ALA A 90 5.38 17.61 4.67
CA ALA A 90 5.59 16.18 4.89
C ALA A 90 6.93 15.70 4.33
N ARG A 91 7.44 14.60 4.92
CA ARG A 91 8.65 13.92 4.44
C ARG A 91 8.38 13.19 3.13
N CYS A 92 9.39 13.14 2.27
CA CYS A 92 9.33 12.47 0.97
C CYS A 92 10.14 11.17 1.02
N TYR A 93 9.57 10.08 0.52
CA TYR A 93 10.19 8.77 0.51
C TYR A 93 10.30 8.24 -0.92
N GLN A 94 11.41 7.56 -1.21
CA GLN A 94 11.50 6.68 -2.38
C GLN A 94 10.91 5.32 -2.00
N VAL A 95 9.86 4.93 -2.70
CA VAL A 95 9.11 3.69 -2.45
C VAL A 95 9.21 2.81 -3.69
N TYR A 96 9.47 1.52 -3.47
CA TYR A 96 9.33 0.50 -4.50
C TYR A 96 7.91 -0.05 -4.46
N VAL A 97 7.08 0.34 -5.42
CA VAL A 97 5.69 -0.09 -5.55
C VAL A 97 5.68 -1.47 -6.18
N ILE A 98 5.02 -2.42 -5.52
CA ILE A 98 4.96 -3.82 -5.95
C ILE A 98 3.68 -4.01 -6.77
N GLU A 99 3.84 -4.46 -8.02
CA GLU A 99 2.71 -4.82 -8.86
C GLU A 99 2.23 -6.24 -8.55
N LEU A 100 0.91 -6.39 -8.40
CA LEU A 100 0.25 -7.67 -8.11
C LEU A 100 0.06 -8.50 -9.39
N THR A 101 1.16 -8.76 -10.10
CA THR A 101 1.16 -9.55 -11.34
C THR A 101 1.57 -10.99 -11.04
N ASN A 102 0.97 -11.95 -11.74
CA ASN A 102 1.39 -13.34 -11.65
C ASN A 102 2.71 -13.52 -12.44
N PHE A 103 3.80 -13.78 -11.72
CA PHE A 103 5.13 -14.06 -12.31
C PHE A 103 5.35 -15.54 -12.61
N GLU A 104 4.36 -16.41 -12.39
CA GLU A 104 4.35 -17.80 -12.86
C GLU A 104 4.14 -17.86 -14.38
N SER A 105 5.11 -17.31 -15.11
CA SER A 105 5.22 -17.44 -16.55
C SER A 105 6.53 -18.18 -16.85
N PRO A 106 6.52 -19.16 -17.78
CA PRO A 106 7.73 -19.87 -18.18
C PRO A 106 8.82 -18.95 -18.74
N TYR A 107 8.48 -17.70 -19.10
CA TYR A 107 9.41 -16.69 -19.61
C TYR A 107 10.08 -15.84 -18.50
N PHE A 108 9.53 -15.82 -17.28
CA PHE A 108 9.97 -14.93 -16.19
C PHE A 108 10.27 -15.66 -14.88
N GLY A 109 10.57 -16.96 -14.92
CA GLY A 109 10.72 -17.83 -13.74
C GLY A 109 11.79 -17.45 -12.70
N PHE A 110 12.58 -16.40 -12.92
CA PHE A 110 13.57 -15.88 -11.95
C PHE A 110 13.11 -14.61 -11.22
N GLN A 111 12.00 -13.99 -11.64
CA GLN A 111 11.50 -12.75 -11.03
C GLN A 111 10.42 -13.08 -10.01
N GLU A 112 10.74 -12.93 -8.72
CA GLU A 112 9.76 -13.17 -7.65
C GLU A 112 8.72 -12.06 -7.53
N ARG A 113 9.08 -10.82 -7.90
CA ARG A 113 8.25 -9.63 -7.79
C ARG A 113 8.62 -8.60 -8.86
N GLY A 114 7.61 -8.02 -9.50
CA GLY A 114 7.76 -6.86 -10.37
C GLY A 114 7.16 -5.61 -9.74
N GLY A 115 7.55 -4.46 -10.26
CA GLY A 115 7.23 -3.18 -9.66
C GLY A 115 8.11 -2.07 -10.20
N PHE A 116 7.87 -0.86 -9.70
CA PHE A 116 8.61 0.32 -10.11
C PHE A 116 8.94 1.21 -8.91
N ASN A 117 9.98 2.03 -9.06
CA ASN A 117 10.33 3.03 -8.06
C ASN A 117 9.47 4.28 -8.29
N SER A 118 8.93 4.83 -7.20
CA SER A 118 8.22 6.09 -7.19
C SER A 118 8.62 6.93 -5.98
N HIS A 119 8.29 8.22 -6.02
CA HIS A 119 8.44 9.14 -4.89
C HIS A 119 7.06 9.48 -4.34
N CYS A 120 6.88 9.30 -3.05
CA CYS A 120 5.62 9.55 -2.35
C CYS A 120 5.87 10.36 -1.08
N LEU A 121 4.95 11.27 -0.77
CA LEU A 121 4.96 12.02 0.48
C LEU A 121 4.32 11.17 1.59
N ALA A 122 4.67 11.46 2.85
CA ALA A 122 4.19 10.68 3.99
C ALA A 122 2.66 10.55 4.03
N TYR A 123 1.92 11.62 3.73
CA TYR A 123 0.46 11.61 3.73
C TYR A 123 -0.17 10.79 2.59
N ASP A 124 0.59 10.41 1.56
CA ASP A 124 0.14 9.52 0.48
C ASP A 124 0.42 8.04 0.80
N LEU A 125 1.09 7.76 1.93
CA LEU A 125 1.51 6.44 2.36
C LEU A 125 0.76 6.01 3.60
N GLY A 126 0.43 4.72 3.67
CA GLY A 126 -0.21 4.09 4.82
C GLY A 126 0.70 3.07 5.47
N SER A 127 0.95 3.20 6.78
CA SER A 127 1.68 2.19 7.54
C SER A 127 0.78 0.98 7.78
N LEU A 128 1.33 -0.19 7.51
CA LEU A 128 0.63 -1.45 7.78
C LEU A 128 0.94 -2.00 9.19
N LYS A 129 1.86 -1.37 9.95
CA LYS A 129 2.30 -1.82 11.29
C LYS A 129 1.14 -2.10 12.26
N HIS A 130 0.03 -1.37 12.16
CA HIS A 130 -1.14 -1.62 13.00
C HIS A 130 -1.73 -3.05 12.84
N LEU A 131 -1.49 -3.71 11.71
CA LEU A 131 -1.94 -5.08 11.45
C LEU A 131 -1.15 -6.13 12.25
N GLU A 132 0.06 -5.82 12.72
CA GLU A 132 0.86 -6.72 13.58
C GLU A 132 0.10 -7.06 14.87
N LYS A 133 -0.71 -6.13 15.38
CA LYS A 133 -1.57 -6.34 16.57
C LYS A 133 -2.59 -7.46 16.37
N TYR A 134 -2.93 -7.77 15.12
CA TYR A 134 -3.86 -8.83 14.73
C TYR A 134 -3.13 -10.10 14.27
N GLY A 135 -1.80 -10.16 14.41
CA GLY A 135 -0.98 -11.33 14.07
C GLY A 135 -0.53 -11.40 12.61
N ALA A 136 -0.60 -10.29 11.86
CA ALA A 136 -0.06 -10.23 10.51
C ALA A 136 1.48 -10.08 10.53
N ASP A 137 2.17 -10.79 9.63
CA ASP A 137 3.63 -10.67 9.42
C ASP A 137 3.93 -9.66 8.30
N ILE A 138 4.60 -8.56 8.66
CA ILE A 138 4.74 -7.33 7.85
C ILE A 138 6.21 -6.99 7.65
#